data_AF-A0A9K3JN44-F1
#
_entry.id   AF-A0A9K3JN44-F1
#
_cell.length_a   1.000
_cell.length_b   1.000
_cell.length_c   1.000
_cell.angle_alpha   90.00
_cell.angle_beta   90.00
_cell.angle_gamma   90.00
#
_symmetry.space_group_name_H-M   'P 1'
#
loop_
_entity.id
_entity.type
_entity.pdbx_description
1 polymer ?
#
loop_
_entity_poly.entity_id
_entity_poly.type
_entity_poly.pdbx_seq_one_letter_code
_entity_poly.pdbx_strand_id
1 'polypeptide(L)'
;MLHVKEGEIIGINCIFQLHKLLYDHSGNTLKDFLGLINSTNPSIIVMAEQGTEHNDVVLEQRVSNSLKYYSAICNCIDYVLSLQYNNQIKIEEMFGREIRNIIACEGLERFEHHVAFDQWGRLMTALGGLVNVGVNDQKFVQSKMILKMYGASLLKVEKKMFDGGMASGIMLSW
;
A
#
# COMPACT_ATOMS: atom_id res chain seq x y z
N MET A 1 15.87 -15.48 11.89
CA MET A 1 16.45 -14.14 12.15
C MET A 1 17.19 -13.72 10.89
N LEU A 2 17.12 -12.46 10.46
CA LEU A 2 17.75 -12.01 9.21
C LEU A 2 19.28 -12.05 9.37
N HIS A 3 19.97 -12.82 8.53
CA HIS A 3 21.42 -13.01 8.60
C HIS A 3 22.18 -11.88 7.90
N VAL A 4 22.07 -10.69 8.46
CA VAL A 4 22.75 -9.48 7.97
C VAL A 4 24.25 -9.60 8.21
N LYS A 5 25.06 -9.38 7.18
CA LYS A 5 26.52 -9.34 7.30
C LYS A 5 27.03 -7.92 7.49
N GLU A 6 28.09 -7.80 8.26
CA GLU A 6 28.77 -6.54 8.46
C GLU A 6 29.35 -6.03 7.13
N GLY A 7 29.19 -4.72 6.87
CA GLY A 7 29.66 -4.06 5.65
C GLY A 7 28.72 -4.11 4.44
N GLU A 8 27.59 -4.81 4.51
CA GLU A 8 26.59 -4.83 3.43
C GLU A 8 25.62 -3.64 3.52
N ILE A 9 25.21 -3.11 2.36
CA ILE A 9 24.16 -2.10 2.24
C ILE A 9 22.82 -2.83 2.13
N ILE A 10 21.88 -2.47 3.01
CA ILE A 10 20.58 -3.14 3.07
C ILE A 10 19.49 -2.23 2.51
N GLY A 11 18.73 -2.76 1.55
CA GLY A 11 17.45 -2.21 1.12
C GLY A 11 16.32 -3.14 1.56
N ILE A 12 15.27 -2.58 2.15
CA ILE A 12 14.07 -3.32 2.56
C ILE A 12 12.92 -2.96 1.63
N ASN A 13 12.17 -3.97 1.21
CA ASN A 13 11.03 -3.83 0.33
C ASN A 13 9.78 -4.45 0.97
N CYS A 14 8.78 -3.62 1.24
CA CYS A 14 7.52 -4.00 1.86
C CYS A 14 6.38 -3.73 0.88
N ILE A 15 5.88 -4.78 0.22
CA ILE A 15 4.79 -4.68 -0.76
C ILE A 15 3.55 -5.39 -0.20
N PHE A 16 2.51 -4.60 0.10
CA PHE A 16 1.22 -5.07 0.59
C PHE A 16 1.34 -5.97 1.83
N GLN A 17 2.16 -5.54 2.80
CA GLN A 17 2.42 -6.30 4.03
C GLN A 17 2.13 -5.51 5.30
N LEU A 18 2.37 -4.20 5.29
CA LEU A 18 2.40 -3.43 6.53
C LEU A 18 0.99 -3.16 7.06
N HIS A 19 -0.02 -3.06 6.19
CA HIS A 19 -1.41 -2.93 6.63
C HIS A 19 -1.81 -4.08 7.57
N LYS A 20 -1.26 -5.28 7.40
CA LYS A 20 -1.57 -6.46 8.23
C LYS A 20 -1.11 -6.33 9.68
N LEU A 21 -0.28 -5.34 9.99
CA LEU A 21 0.21 -5.06 11.34
C LEU A 21 -0.64 -4.01 12.06
N LEU A 22 -1.67 -3.46 11.41
CA LEU A 22 -2.54 -2.40 11.94
C LEU A 22 -3.79 -2.92 12.66
N TYR A 23 -3.86 -4.23 12.94
CA TYR A 23 -4.91 -4.81 13.78
C TYR A 23 -4.84 -4.31 15.23
N ASP A 24 -3.63 -3.95 15.69
CA ASP A 24 -3.40 -3.35 16.99
C ASP A 24 -3.53 -1.83 16.91
N HIS A 25 -4.66 -1.31 17.40
CA HIS A 25 -4.94 0.13 17.42
C HIS A 25 -3.96 0.94 18.27
N SER A 26 -3.18 0.31 19.15
CA SER A 26 -2.10 1.00 19.88
C SER A 26 -0.87 1.28 19.00
N GLY A 27 -0.77 0.60 17.85
CA GLY A 27 0.36 0.72 16.93
C GLY A 27 1.63 0.00 17.40
N ASN A 28 1.60 -0.72 18.53
CA ASN A 28 2.79 -1.38 19.07
C ASN A 28 3.29 -2.49 18.17
N THR A 29 2.38 -3.27 17.55
CA THR A 29 2.80 -4.34 16.61
C THR A 29 3.59 -3.78 15.42
N LEU A 30 3.10 -2.70 14.79
CA LEU A 30 3.83 -2.05 13.71
C LEU A 30 5.15 -1.44 14.22
N LYS A 31 5.14 -0.80 15.40
CA LYS A 31 6.33 -0.22 16.01
C LYS A 31 7.42 -1.26 16.27
N ASP A 32 7.07 -2.41 16.83
CA ASP A 32 8.01 -3.49 17.12
C ASP A 32 8.60 -4.07 15.82
N PHE A 33 7.76 -4.24 14.79
CA PHE A 33 8.22 -4.68 13.48
C PHE A 33 9.16 -3.66 12.82
N LEU A 34 8.84 -2.37 12.87
CA LEU A 34 9.72 -1.31 12.39
C LEU A 34 11.02 -1.23 13.22
N GLY A 35 10.96 -1.52 14.51
CA GLY A 35 12.13 -1.66 15.38
C GLY A 35 13.04 -2.82 14.94
N LEU A 36 12.47 -3.97 14.58
CA LEU A 36 13.21 -5.09 14.01
C LEU A 36 13.85 -4.72 12.67
N ILE A 37 13.11 -4.03 11.80
CA ILE A 37 13.65 -3.48 10.55
C ILE A 37 14.82 -2.54 10.83
N ASN A 38 14.68 -1.61 11.76
CA ASN A 38 15.74 -0.65 12.09
C ASN A 38 16.97 -1.33 12.71
N SER A 39 16.80 -2.45 13.40
CA SER A 39 17.91 -3.23 13.95
C SER A 39 18.87 -3.77 12.88
N THR A 40 18.44 -3.84 11.62
CA THR A 40 19.32 -4.21 10.50
C THR A 40 20.09 -3.02 9.92
N ASN A 41 19.87 -1.80 10.40
CA ASN A 41 20.47 -0.57 9.85
C ASN A 41 20.25 -0.39 8.33
N PRO A 42 19.00 -0.42 7.84
CA PRO A 42 18.71 -0.31 6.42
C PRO A 42 19.06 1.08 5.88
N SER A 43 19.61 1.12 4.67
CA SER A 43 19.87 2.38 3.95
C SER A 43 18.62 2.94 3.29
N ILE A 44 17.66 2.09 2.92
CA ILE A 44 16.38 2.50 2.36
C ILE A 44 15.29 1.48 2.67
N ILE A 45 14.08 1.96 2.92
CA ILE A 45 12.87 1.17 2.99
C ILE A 45 11.95 1.65 1.89
N VAL A 46 11.49 0.74 1.04
CA VAL A 46 10.49 0.99 0.00
C VAL A 46 9.21 0.30 0.40
N MET A 47 8.11 1.06 0.43
CA MET A 47 6.78 0.58 0.76
C MET A 47 5.85 0.77 -0.43
N ALA A 48 5.02 -0.23 -0.71
CA ALA A 48 3.86 -0.13 -1.59
C ALA A 48 2.63 -0.68 -0.87
N GLU A 49 1.61 0.15 -0.71
CA GLU A 49 0.39 -0.16 0.05
C GLU A 49 -0.83 0.37 -0.70
N GLN A 50 -2.00 -0.23 -0.43
CA GLN A 50 -3.28 0.24 -0.95
C GLN A 50 -3.63 1.59 -0.29
N GLY A 51 -3.72 2.65 -1.09
CA GLY A 51 -4.02 4.01 -0.60
C GLY A 51 -5.51 4.26 -0.39
N THR A 52 -6.16 3.50 0.49
CA THR A 52 -7.61 3.56 0.76
C THR A 52 -7.89 3.40 2.25
N GLU A 53 -9.06 3.86 2.72
CA GLU A 53 -9.45 3.85 4.13
C GLU A 53 -10.38 2.67 4.44
N HIS A 54 -9.82 1.47 4.58
CA HIS A 54 -10.59 0.27 4.95
C HIS A 54 -10.49 -0.06 6.44
N ASN A 55 -9.63 0.63 7.20
CA ASN A 55 -9.43 0.39 8.63
C ASN A 55 -10.35 1.21 9.56
N ASP A 56 -11.58 1.51 9.14
CA ASP A 56 -12.54 2.22 9.99
C ASP A 56 -13.15 1.30 11.06
N VAL A 57 -13.46 1.84 12.23
CA VAL A 57 -14.15 1.10 13.31
C VAL A 57 -15.62 0.82 12.98
N VAL A 58 -16.24 1.66 12.15
CA VAL A 58 -17.64 1.57 11.73
C VAL A 58 -17.77 0.71 10.46
N LEU A 59 -18.55 -0.37 10.54
CA LEU A 59 -18.78 -1.29 9.41
C LEU A 59 -19.34 -0.58 8.17
N GLU A 60 -20.31 0.32 8.34
CA GLU A 60 -20.90 1.07 7.23
C GLU A 60 -19.84 1.85 6.44
N GLN A 61 -18.89 2.48 7.14
CA GLN A 61 -17.81 3.22 6.51
C GLN A 61 -16.87 2.28 5.76
N ARG A 62 -16.53 1.12 6.34
CA ARG A 62 -15.73 0.09 5.66
C ARG A 62 -16.42 -0.43 4.39
N VAL A 63 -17.72 -0.69 4.44
CA VAL A 63 -18.52 -1.14 3.28
C VAL A 63 -18.52 -0.06 2.19
N SER A 64 -18.81 1.19 2.56
CA SER A 64 -18.85 2.34 1.65
C SER A 64 -17.50 2.56 0.95
N ASN A 65 -16.40 2.54 1.72
CA ASN A 65 -15.06 2.73 1.18
C ASN A 65 -14.63 1.54 0.30
N SER A 66 -14.92 0.31 0.72
CA SER A 66 -14.63 -0.89 -0.07
C SER A 66 -15.38 -0.88 -1.40
N LEU A 67 -16.67 -0.52 -1.40
CA LEU A 67 -17.46 -0.46 -2.64
C LEU A 67 -16.88 0.55 -3.63
N LYS A 68 -16.50 1.75 -3.16
CA LYS A 68 -15.85 2.78 -4.00
C LYS A 68 -14.53 2.27 -4.59
N TYR A 69 -13.67 1.70 -3.74
CA TYR A 69 -12.35 1.24 -4.13
C TYR A 69 -12.39 0.06 -5.10
N TYR A 70 -13.11 -1.01 -4.74
CA TYR A 70 -13.17 -2.22 -5.55
C TYR A 70 -14.02 -2.05 -6.82
N SER A 71 -15.00 -1.13 -6.85
CA SER A 71 -15.68 -0.78 -8.10
C SER A 71 -14.71 -0.15 -9.11
N ALA A 72 -13.80 0.71 -8.67
CA ALA A 72 -12.75 1.26 -9.53
C ALA A 72 -11.79 0.16 -10.04
N ILE A 73 -11.43 -0.79 -9.17
CA ILE A 73 -10.60 -1.95 -9.56
C ILE A 73 -11.31 -2.82 -10.59
N CYS A 74 -12.59 -3.17 -10.39
CA CYS A 74 -13.36 -3.97 -11.36
C CYS A 74 -13.42 -3.27 -12.72
N ASN A 75 -13.72 -1.97 -12.75
CA ASN A 75 -13.70 -1.19 -14.00
C ASN A 75 -12.32 -1.20 -14.68
N CYS A 76 -11.24 -1.12 -13.89
CA CYS A 76 -9.86 -1.22 -14.40
C CYS A 76 -9.56 -2.61 -14.97
N ILE A 77 -10.00 -3.68 -14.30
CA ILE A 77 -9.84 -5.06 -14.76
C ILE A 77 -10.58 -5.28 -16.08
N ASP A 78 -11.85 -4.86 -16.15
CA ASP A 78 -12.65 -4.97 -17.37
C ASP A 78 -11.98 -4.25 -18.56
N TYR A 79 -11.42 -3.07 -18.31
CA TYR A 79 -10.71 -2.31 -19.33
C TYR A 79 -9.40 -2.98 -19.78
N VAL A 80 -8.58 -3.47 -18.84
CA VAL A 80 -7.24 -4.03 -19.15
C VAL A 80 -7.31 -5.47 -19.65
N LEU A 81 -8.27 -6.27 -19.17
CA LEU A 81 -8.34 -7.72 -19.36
C LEU A 81 -9.55 -8.20 -20.17
N SER A 82 -10.20 -7.32 -20.95
CA SER A 82 -11.42 -7.60 -21.74
C SER A 82 -11.45 -8.88 -22.60
N LEU A 83 -10.32 -9.55 -22.83
CA LEU A 83 -10.21 -10.79 -23.61
C LEU A 83 -9.60 -11.97 -22.83
N GLN A 84 -9.36 -11.83 -21.52
CA GLN A 84 -8.69 -12.82 -20.67
C GLN A 84 -9.57 -13.28 -19.49
N TYR A 85 -10.77 -13.76 -19.79
CA TYR A 85 -11.80 -14.13 -18.80
C TYR A 85 -11.30 -15.01 -17.63
N ASN A 86 -10.49 -16.05 -17.91
CA ASN A 86 -9.98 -16.93 -16.85
C ASN A 86 -9.02 -16.22 -15.88
N ASN A 87 -8.25 -15.24 -16.37
CA ASN A 87 -7.36 -14.44 -15.54
C ASN A 87 -8.16 -13.44 -14.72
N GLN A 88 -9.15 -12.80 -15.35
CA GLN A 88 -10.08 -11.89 -14.69
C GLN A 88 -10.77 -12.55 -13.50
N ILE A 89 -11.38 -13.72 -13.68
CA ILE A 89 -12.08 -14.44 -12.60
C ILE A 89 -11.15 -14.69 -11.40
N LYS A 90 -9.91 -15.15 -11.65
CA LYS A 90 -8.94 -15.42 -10.57
C LYS A 90 -8.53 -14.15 -9.82
N ILE A 91 -8.39 -13.03 -10.53
CA ILE A 91 -8.05 -11.74 -9.93
C ILE A 91 -9.23 -11.21 -9.11
N GLU A 92 -10.45 -11.31 -9.63
CA GLU A 92 -11.67 -10.93 -8.91
C GLU A 92 -11.90 -11.80 -7.67
N GLU A 93 -11.65 -13.11 -7.75
CA GLU A 93 -11.70 -14.01 -6.59
C GLU A 93 -10.68 -13.63 -5.51
N MET A 94 -9.50 -13.15 -5.90
CA MET A 94 -8.49 -12.65 -4.97
C MET A 94 -9.01 -11.40 -4.24
N PHE A 95 -9.54 -10.41 -4.97
CA PHE A 95 -10.14 -9.22 -4.35
C PHE A 95 -11.40 -9.54 -3.54
N GLY A 96 -12.19 -10.54 -3.95
CA GLY A 96 -13.33 -11.03 -3.18
C GLY A 96 -12.93 -11.56 -1.79
N ARG A 97 -11.72 -12.11 -1.63
CA ARG A 97 -11.19 -12.53 -0.33
C ARG A 97 -10.80 -11.33 0.53
N GLU A 98 -10.20 -10.29 -0.05
CA GLU A 98 -9.89 -9.04 0.67
C GLU A 98 -11.18 -8.37 1.13
N ILE A 99 -12.16 -8.20 0.24
CA ILE A 99 -13.49 -7.63 0.56
C ILE A 99 -14.13 -8.39 1.72
N ARG A 100 -14.10 -9.73 1.68
CA ARG A 100 -14.62 -10.57 2.76
C ARG A 100 -13.90 -10.29 4.08
N ASN A 101 -12.57 -10.17 4.07
CA ASN A 101 -11.82 -9.88 5.28
C ASN A 101 -12.15 -8.49 5.85
N ILE A 102 -12.28 -7.47 5.00
CA ILE A 102 -12.61 -6.10 5.42
C ILE A 102 -14.00 -6.00 6.06
N ILE A 103 -14.98 -6.70 5.48
CA ILE A 103 -16.39 -6.56 5.85
C ILE A 103 -16.83 -7.57 6.91
N ALA A 104 -16.43 -8.84 6.77
CA ALA A 104 -16.98 -9.94 7.55
C ALA A 104 -16.11 -10.37 8.75
N CYS A 105 -14.85 -9.93 8.82
CA CYS A 105 -13.95 -10.24 9.93
C CYS A 105 -13.80 -9.05 10.88
N GLU A 106 -13.46 -9.33 12.14
CA GLU A 106 -13.19 -8.34 13.18
C GLU A 106 -12.02 -8.78 14.07
N GLY A 107 -11.49 -7.85 14.86
CA GLY A 107 -10.38 -8.13 15.77
C GLY A 107 -9.15 -8.67 15.02
N LEU A 108 -8.55 -9.75 15.54
CA LEU A 108 -7.35 -10.38 14.98
C LEU A 108 -7.62 -11.17 13.68
N GLU A 109 -8.87 -11.52 13.41
CA GLU A 109 -9.24 -12.23 12.17
C GLU A 109 -9.32 -11.28 10.97
N ARG A 110 -9.48 -9.98 11.23
CA ARG A 110 -9.33 -8.94 10.20
C ARG A 110 -7.85 -8.60 10.09
N PHE A 111 -7.34 -8.55 8.88
CA PHE A 111 -5.94 -8.20 8.58
C PHE A 111 -5.80 -7.24 7.39
N GLU A 112 -6.85 -7.01 6.58
CA GLU A 112 -6.87 -6.04 5.48
C GLU A 112 -7.16 -4.61 6.00
N HIS A 113 -6.25 -4.07 6.81
CA HIS A 113 -6.39 -2.76 7.46
C HIS A 113 -5.80 -1.62 6.63
N HIS A 114 -6.26 -1.44 5.38
CA HIS A 114 -5.73 -0.37 4.53
C HIS A 114 -5.99 1.03 5.12
N VAL A 115 -4.99 1.90 5.00
CA VAL A 115 -5.06 3.31 5.38
C VAL A 115 -4.56 4.21 4.25
N ALA A 116 -4.96 5.47 4.28
CA ALA A 116 -4.54 6.47 3.30
C ALA A 116 -3.03 6.75 3.32
N PHE A 117 -2.53 7.31 2.22
CA PHE A 117 -1.10 7.60 2.03
C PHE A 117 -0.51 8.53 3.12
N ASP A 118 -1.25 9.55 3.52
CA ASP A 118 -0.83 10.50 4.55
C ASP A 118 -0.79 9.84 5.94
N GLN A 119 -1.72 8.93 6.23
CA GLN A 119 -1.71 8.12 7.44
C GLN A 119 -0.47 7.21 7.49
N TRP A 120 -0.11 6.58 6.37
CA TRP A 120 1.16 5.84 6.27
C TRP A 120 2.37 6.71 6.57
N GLY A 121 2.43 7.92 6.00
CA GLY A 121 3.49 8.89 6.30
C GLY A 121 3.61 9.19 7.80
N ARG A 122 2.48 9.47 8.47
CA ARG A 122 2.45 9.71 9.93
C ARG A 122 2.94 8.50 10.73
N LEU A 123 2.46 7.29 10.39
CA LEU A 123 2.82 6.07 11.10
C LEU A 123 4.32 5.75 10.96
N MET A 124 4.87 5.86 9.75
CA MET A 124 6.28 5.57 9.48
C MET A 124 7.21 6.54 10.22
N THR A 125 6.85 7.82 10.29
CA THR A 125 7.60 8.82 11.07
C THR A 125 7.45 8.60 12.57
N ALA A 126 6.21 8.51 13.07
CA ALA A 126 5.94 8.49 14.51
C ALA A 126 6.34 7.19 15.20
N LEU A 127 6.17 6.04 14.53
CA LEU A 127 6.46 4.72 15.11
C LEU A 127 7.83 4.19 14.70
N GLY A 128 8.24 4.45 13.45
CA GLY A 128 9.51 3.96 12.90
C GLY A 128 10.68 4.91 13.06
N GLY A 129 10.45 6.19 13.40
CA GLY A 129 11.50 7.21 13.36
C GLY A 129 12.08 7.42 11.96
N LEU A 130 11.32 7.06 10.92
CA LEU A 130 11.78 7.08 9.53
C LEU A 130 11.56 8.46 8.90
N VAL A 131 12.46 8.85 8.01
CA VAL A 131 12.38 10.10 7.26
C VAL A 131 12.05 9.77 5.81
N ASN A 132 11.06 10.47 5.25
CA ASN A 132 10.71 10.33 3.85
C ASN A 132 11.81 10.97 2.97
N VAL A 133 12.42 10.17 2.10
CA VAL A 133 13.51 10.61 1.20
C VAL A 133 13.01 11.23 -0.11
N GLY A 134 11.69 11.29 -0.30
CA GLY A 134 11.04 11.82 -1.49
C GLY A 134 11.20 10.97 -2.74
N VAL A 135 10.41 11.33 -3.75
CA VAL A 135 10.50 10.78 -5.10
C VAL A 135 10.91 11.90 -6.05
N ASN A 136 12.11 11.76 -6.63
CA ASN A 136 12.61 12.72 -7.61
C ASN A 136 11.84 12.65 -8.95
N ASP A 137 12.03 13.69 -9.78
CA ASP A 137 11.34 13.81 -11.07
C ASP A 137 11.65 12.65 -12.03
N GLN A 138 12.88 12.14 -11.99
CA GLN A 138 13.30 11.03 -12.85
C GLN A 138 12.48 9.76 -12.56
N LYS A 139 12.32 9.39 -11.28
CA LYS A 139 11.50 8.25 -10.86
C LYS A 139 10.05 8.44 -11.28
N PHE A 140 9.49 9.65 -11.10
CA PHE A 140 8.13 9.95 -11.51
C PHE A 140 7.91 9.84 -13.04
N VAL A 141 8.87 10.33 -13.83
CA VAL A 141 8.84 10.19 -15.30
C VAL A 141 8.94 8.73 -15.71
N GLN A 142 9.81 7.94 -15.08
CA GLN A 142 9.93 6.50 -15.34
C GLN A 142 8.63 5.76 -15.04
N SER A 143 7.96 6.05 -13.93
CA SER A 143 6.65 5.43 -13.60
C SER A 143 5.59 5.74 -14.67
N LYS A 144 5.56 6.98 -15.19
CA LYS A 144 4.66 7.35 -16.29
C LYS A 144 5.02 6.63 -17.60
N MET A 145 6.31 6.40 -17.87
CA MET A 145 6.74 5.65 -19.06
C MET A 145 6.30 4.19 -18.99
N ILE A 146 6.50 3.53 -17.84
CA ILE A 146 6.05 2.15 -17.61
C ILE A 146 4.55 2.05 -17.88
N LEU A 147 3.74 2.96 -17.32
CA LEU A 147 2.30 2.91 -17.52
C LEU A 147 1.89 3.04 -19.00
N LYS A 148 2.56 3.93 -19.75
CA LYS A 148 2.33 4.09 -21.20
C LYS A 148 2.66 2.82 -21.99
N MET A 149 3.66 2.04 -21.58
CA MET A 149 4.03 0.80 -22.27
C MET A 149 2.92 -0.26 -22.21
N TYR A 150 2.06 -0.23 -21.20
CA TYR A 150 0.93 -1.16 -21.04
C TYR A 150 -0.35 -0.69 -21.74
N GLY A 151 -0.34 0.46 -22.43
CA GLY A 151 -1.52 0.97 -23.15
C GLY A 151 -2.69 1.37 -22.26
N ALA A 152 -2.50 1.44 -20.94
CA ALA A 152 -3.56 1.73 -19.98
C ALA A 152 -3.78 3.23 -19.83
N SER A 153 -4.48 3.85 -20.80
CA SER A 153 -4.61 5.31 -20.89
C SER A 153 -5.47 5.95 -19.79
N LEU A 154 -6.34 5.15 -19.15
CA LEU A 154 -7.22 5.60 -18.08
C LEU A 154 -6.53 5.63 -16.71
N LEU A 155 -5.51 4.79 -16.50
CA LEU A 155 -4.69 4.84 -15.30
C LEU A 155 -3.81 6.10 -15.28
N LYS A 156 -3.56 6.61 -14.08
CA LYS A 156 -2.75 7.82 -13.86
C LYS A 156 -1.72 7.58 -12.77
N VAL A 157 -0.56 8.22 -12.95
CA VAL A 157 0.49 8.27 -11.92
C VAL A 157 0.53 9.69 -11.37
N GLU A 158 0.27 9.83 -10.08
CA GLU A 158 0.27 11.10 -9.37
C GLU A 158 1.40 11.16 -8.35
N LYS A 159 1.98 12.34 -8.17
CA LYS A 159 2.83 12.59 -7.01
C LYS A 159 1.94 12.88 -5.80
N LYS A 160 2.23 12.25 -4.67
CA LYS A 160 1.62 12.61 -3.39
C LYS A 160 2.61 13.37 -2.53
N MET A 161 2.11 14.40 -1.85
CA MET A 161 2.86 15.19 -0.89
C MET A 161 2.43 14.77 0.52
N PHE A 162 3.41 14.65 1.40
CA PHE A 162 3.25 14.46 2.83
C PHE A 162 3.92 15.65 3.53
N ASP A 163 3.21 16.25 4.48
CA ASP A 163 3.70 17.36 5.32
C ASP A 163 4.17 18.62 4.57
N GLY A 164 3.55 18.94 3.43
CA GLY A 164 3.79 20.19 2.68
C GLY A 164 5.19 20.37 2.08
N GLY A 165 6.07 19.35 2.16
CA GLY A 165 7.44 19.36 1.66
C GLY A 165 7.60 18.81 0.23
N MET A 166 8.77 18.21 -0.06
CA MET A 166 9.02 17.54 -1.34
C MET A 166 8.05 16.37 -1.59
N ALA A 167 7.78 16.06 -2.87
CA ALA A 167 6.93 14.93 -3.27
C ALA A 167 7.38 13.64 -2.56
N SER A 168 6.51 13.12 -1.71
CA SER A 168 6.85 12.11 -0.70
C SER A 168 6.56 10.70 -1.18
N GLY A 169 5.83 10.55 -2.29
CA GLY A 169 5.50 9.26 -2.89
C GLY A 169 4.82 9.38 -4.24
N ILE A 170 4.54 8.22 -4.83
CA ILE A 170 3.78 8.07 -6.07
C ILE A 170 2.52 7.28 -5.77
N MET A 171 1.40 7.67 -6.37
CA MET A 171 0.15 6.91 -6.35
C MET A 171 -0.25 6.55 -7.78
N LEU A 172 -0.60 5.27 -7.97
CA LEU A 172 -1.31 4.81 -9.16
C LEU A 172 -2.82 4.92 -8.89
N SER A 173 -3.55 5.61 -9.74
CA SER A 173 -5.00 5.79 -9.64
C SER A 173 -5.70 5.40 -10.94
N TRP A 174 -6.96 4.97 -10.80
CA TRP A 174 -7.92 4.75 -11.87
C TRP A 174 -8.89 5.94 -11.92
#